data_AF-A0A5M9K154-F1
#
_entry.id   AF-A0A5M9K154-F1
#
_cell.length_a   1.000
_cell.length_b   1.000
_cell.length_c   1.000
_cell.angle_alpha   90.00
_cell.angle_beta   90.00
_cell.angle_gamma   90.00
#
_symmetry.space_group_name_H-M   'P 1'
#
loop_
_entity.id
_entity.type
_entity.pdbx_description
1 polymer ?
#
loop_
_entity_poly.entity_id
_entity_poly.type
_entity_poly.pdbx_seq_one_letter_code
_entity_poly.pdbx_strand_id
1 'polypeptide(L)'
;MVYSGLATIFISYCSAWCIRVTSSTTYSMVGALNKLPIAVSGLIFFAAPVTFGSVSAIIIGFVSGIVYAWAKVRQKLGEQEHSSYNPTSYER
;
A
#
# COMPACT_ATOMS: atom_id res chain seq x y z
N MET A 1 19.83 13.87 15.90
CA MET A 1 19.40 12.57 16.48
C MET A 1 17.96 12.61 17.01
N VAL A 2 17.53 13.66 17.71
CA VAL A 2 16.15 13.79 18.23
C VAL A 2 15.09 13.83 17.10
N TYR A 3 15.34 14.57 16.02
CA TYR A 3 14.40 14.69 14.89
C TYR A 3 14.14 13.36 14.18
N SER A 4 15.20 12.62 13.84
CA SER A 4 15.11 11.29 13.22
C SER A 4 14.50 10.25 14.18
N GLY A 5 14.76 10.37 15.48
CA GLY A 5 14.16 9.53 16.52
C GLY A 5 12.64 9.72 16.61
N LEU A 6 12.18 10.97 16.67
CA LEU A 6 10.74 11.31 16.66
C LEU A 6 10.05 10.85 15.38
N ALA A 7 10.69 11.05 14.22
CA ALA A 7 10.18 10.56 12.94
C ALA A 7 10.03 9.03 12.92
N THR A 8 10.99 8.31 13.52
CA THR A 8 10.96 6.84 13.60
C THR A 8 9.82 6.35 14.49
N ILE A 9 9.60 7.01 15.64
CA ILE A 9 8.48 6.69 16.53
C ILE A 9 7.14 6.92 15.82
N PHE A 10 7.01 8.03 15.10
CA PHE A 10 5.79 8.37 14.37
C PHE A 10 5.50 7.38 13.25
N ILE A 11 6.52 7.01 12.47
CA ILE A 11 6.39 5.97 11.44
C ILE A 11 5.91 4.67 12.06
N SER A 12 6.53 4.22 13.16
CA SER A 12 6.24 2.92 13.77
C SER A 12 4.80 2.85 14.30
N TYR A 13 4.30 3.95 14.88
CA TYR A 13 2.91 4.05 15.31
C TYR A 13 1.92 4.02 14.13
N CYS A 14 2.20 4.79 13.06
CA CYS A 14 1.41 4.73 11.83
C CYS A 14 1.42 3.34 11.19
N SER A 15 2.55 2.63 11.22
CA SER A 15 2.66 1.24 10.73
C SER A 15 1.76 0.30 11.51
N ALA A 16 1.84 0.33 12.85
CA ALA A 16 1.05 -0.53 13.72
C ALA A 16 -0.46 -0.27 13.55
N TRP A 17 -0.86 1.01 13.47
CA TRP A 17 -2.25 1.38 13.21
C TRP A 17 -2.68 0.91 11.82
N CYS A 18 -1.92 1.19 10.77
CA CYS A 18 -2.26 0.80 9.40
C CYS A 18 -2.46 -0.72 9.24
N ILE A 19 -1.61 -1.53 9.89
CA ILE A 19 -1.72 -2.99 9.95
C ILE A 19 -3.03 -3.41 10.65
N ARG A 20 -3.38 -2.75 11.75
CA ARG A 20 -4.60 -3.01 12.53
C ARG A 20 -5.90 -2.75 11.74
N VAL A 21 -5.95 -1.71 10.90
CA VAL A 21 -7.19 -1.36 10.16
C VAL A 21 -7.26 -1.98 8.77
N THR A 22 -6.13 -2.36 8.17
CA THR A 22 -6.08 -2.68 6.73
C THR A 22 -5.33 -3.96 6.37
N SER A 23 -4.66 -4.65 7.29
CA SER A 23 -3.76 -5.80 7.05
C SER A 23 -2.30 -5.45 6.70
N SER A 24 -1.40 -6.34 7.11
CA SER A 24 0.06 -6.27 6.90
C SER A 24 0.44 -6.29 5.42
N THR A 25 -0.33 -6.95 4.57
CA THR A 25 -0.13 -6.96 3.12
C THR A 25 -0.33 -5.56 2.52
N THR A 26 -1.30 -4.80 3.04
CA THR A 26 -1.56 -3.41 2.60
C THR A 26 -0.42 -2.50 2.97
N TYR A 27 0.06 -2.63 4.19
CA TYR A 27 1.16 -1.81 4.70
C TYR A 27 2.45 -2.03 3.89
N SER A 28 2.78 -3.28 3.57
CA SER A 28 3.95 -3.60 2.73
C SER A 28 3.81 -3.05 1.30
N MET A 29 2.62 -3.15 0.71
CA MET A 29 2.36 -2.60 -0.63
C MET A 29 2.46 -1.07 -0.66
N VAL A 30 1.90 -0.37 0.33
CA VAL A 30 2.01 1.10 0.43
C VAL A 30 3.48 1.52 0.61
N GLY A 31 4.26 0.74 1.34
CA GLY A 31 5.71 0.95 1.46
C GLY A 31 6.46 0.82 0.13
N ALA A 32 6.06 -0.14 -0.72
CA ALA A 32 6.59 -0.26 -2.08
C ALA A 32 6.15 0.89 -2.99
N LEU A 33 4.90 1.36 -2.87
CA LEU A 33 4.38 2.49 -3.63
C LEU A 33 5.03 3.82 -3.25
N ASN A 34 5.33 4.05 -1.97
CA ASN A 34 5.99 5.27 -1.50
C ASN A 34 7.42 5.42 -2.07
N LYS A 35 8.03 4.33 -2.53
CA LYS A 35 9.35 4.35 -3.19
C LYS A 35 9.28 4.81 -4.65
N LEU A 36 8.12 4.72 -5.31
CA LEU A 36 7.98 5.14 -6.72
C LEU A 36 8.15 6.66 -6.91
N PRO A 37 7.50 7.55 -6.12
CA PRO A 37 7.71 8.98 -6.23
C PRO A 37 9.15 9.39 -5.89
N ILE A 38 9.76 8.74 -4.90
CA ILE A 38 11.16 8.98 -4.54
C ILE A 38 12.09 8.59 -5.70
N ALA A 39 11.82 7.48 -6.38
CA ALA A 39 12.57 7.07 -7.57
C ALA A 39 12.39 8.06 -8.74
N VAL A 40 11.16 8.54 -8.98
CA VAL A 40 10.88 9.58 -9.99
C VAL A 40 11.63 10.88 -9.66
N SER A 41 11.54 11.34 -8.40
CA SER A 41 12.27 12.52 -7.94
C SER A 41 13.78 12.35 -8.07
N GLY A 42 14.31 11.16 -7.80
CA GLY A 42 15.72 10.82 -8.00
C GLY A 42 16.17 10.96 -9.45
N LEU A 43 15.35 10.53 -10.42
CA LEU A 43 15.63 10.67 -11.85
C LEU A 43 15.52 12.12 -12.35
N ILE A 44 14.64 12.93 -11.75
CA ILE A 44 14.46 14.34 -12.11
C ILE A 44 15.55 15.23 -11.51
N PHE A 45 15.92 15.01 -10.25
CA PHE A 45 16.90 15.85 -9.53
C PHE A 45 18.34 15.42 -9.71
N PHE A 46 18.60 14.11 -9.85
CA PHE A 46 19.91 13.61 -10.23
C PHE A 46 19.77 13.16 -11.68
N ALA A 47 20.53 13.78 -12.59
CA ALA A 47 20.62 13.40 -14.01
C ALA A 47 21.30 12.03 -14.20
N ALA A 48 20.87 11.02 -13.45
CA ALA A 48 21.24 9.63 -13.60
C ALA A 48 20.72 9.14 -14.96
N PRO A 49 21.41 8.19 -15.61
CA PRO A 49 21.02 7.70 -16.93
C PRO A 49 19.59 7.13 -16.85
N VAL A 50 18.64 7.86 -17.43
CA VAL A 50 17.24 7.47 -17.52
C VAL A 50 17.14 6.35 -18.56
N THR A 51 17.22 5.10 -18.10
CA THR A 51 17.06 3.94 -18.97
C THR A 51 15.57 3.66 -19.18
N PHE A 52 15.22 3.15 -20.36
CA PHE A 52 13.85 2.71 -20.67
C PHE A 52 13.32 1.69 -19.64
N GLY A 53 14.22 0.88 -19.05
CA GLY A 53 13.88 -0.07 -17.99
C GLY A 53 13.41 0.59 -16.69
N SER A 54 14.04 1.68 -16.25
CA SER A 54 13.61 2.40 -15.04
C SER A 54 12.25 3.05 -15.22
N VAL A 55 11.99 3.65 -16.39
CA VAL A 55 10.71 4.30 -16.70
C VAL A 55 9.59 3.28 -16.81
N SER A 56 9.81 2.17 -17.51
CA SER A 56 8.80 1.11 -17.64
C SER A 56 8.52 0.43 -16.29
N ALA A 57 9.53 0.22 -15.45
CA ALA A 57 9.37 -0.32 -14.11
C ALA A 57 8.52 0.62 -13.21
N ILE A 58 8.72 1.93 -13.30
CA ILE A 58 7.90 2.91 -12.55
C ILE A 58 6.44 2.84 -12.99
N ILE A 59 6.18 2.79 -14.29
CA ILE A 59 4.81 2.68 -14.85
C ILE A 59 4.14 1.40 -14.37
N ILE A 60 4.81 0.25 -14.47
CA ILE A 60 4.29 -1.05 -13.99
C ILE A 60 4.02 -1.00 -12.48
N GLY A 61 4.91 -0.36 -11.72
CA GLY A 61 4.72 -0.13 -10.28
C GLY A 61 3.43 0.65 -9.99
N PHE A 62 3.17 1.73 -10.72
CA PHE A 62 1.93 2.51 -10.58
C PHE A 62 0.68 1.70 -10.96
N VAL A 63 0.71 0.97 -12.07
CA VAL A 63 -0.41 0.12 -12.50
C VAL A 63 -0.70 -0.96 -11.47
N SER A 64 0.33 -1.60 -10.91
CA SER A 64 0.14 -2.60 -9.84
C SER A 64 -0.51 -2.00 -8.58
N GLY A 65 -0.18 -0.76 -8.23
CA GLY A 65 -0.79 -0.02 -7.12
C GLY A 65 -2.28 0.22 -7.32
N ILE A 66 -2.68 0.62 -8.54
CA ILE A 66 -4.08 0.87 -8.91
C ILE A 66 -4.88 -0.45 -8.88
N VAL A 67 -4.35 -1.51 -9.49
CA VAL A 67 -5.00 -2.83 -9.52
C VAL A 67 -5.19 -3.37 -8.10
N TYR A 68 -4.20 -3.19 -7.23
CA TYR A 68 -4.29 -3.62 -5.84
C TYR A 68 -5.34 -2.86 -5.03
N ALA A 69 -5.42 -1.55 -5.20
CA ALA A 69 -6.47 -0.74 -4.57
C ALA A 69 -7.85 -1.22 -5.02
N TRP A 70 -8.02 -1.48 -6.32
CA TRP A 70 -9.27 -1.98 -6.88
C TRP A 70 -9.64 -3.37 -6.38
N ALA A 71 -8.68 -4.31 -6.36
CA ALA A 71 -8.88 -5.65 -5.83
C ALA A 71 -9.33 -5.62 -4.36
N LYS A 72 -8.73 -4.74 -3.54
CA LYS A 72 -9.07 -4.64 -2.12
C LYS A 72 -10.46 -4.05 -1.88
N VAL A 73 -10.89 -3.07 -2.68
CA VAL A 73 -12.27 -2.54 -2.63
C VAL A 73 -13.27 -3.66 -2.92
N ARG A 74 -12.98 -4.52 -3.90
CA ARG A 74 -13.83 -5.66 -4.27
C ARG A 74 -13.83 -6.77 -3.22
N GLN A 75 -12.67 -7.07 -2.59
CA GLN A 75 -12.61 -8.02 -1.47
C GLN A 75 -13.47 -7.56 -0.29
N LYS A 76 -13.40 -6.27 0.06
CA LYS A 76 -14.17 -5.72 1.18
C LYS A 76 -15.69 -5.77 0.92
N LEU A 77 -16.11 -5.60 -0.33
CA LEU A 77 -17.52 -5.76 -0.75
C LEU A 77 -17.98 -7.22 -0.64
N GLY A 78 -17.15 -8.19 -1.07
CA GLY A 78 -17.47 -9.62 -0.97
C GLY A 78 -17.48 -10.17 0.47
N GLU A 79 -16.61 -9.66 1.35
CA GLU A 79 -16.61 -10.02 2.78
C GLU A 79 -17.87 -9.52 3.52
N GLN A 80 -18.45 -8.36 3.11
CA GLN A 80 -19.70 -7.88 3.68
C GLN A 80 -20.92 -8.72 3.28
N GLU A 81 -20.91 -9.30 2.07
CA GLU A 81 -21.97 -10.20 1.61
C GLU A 81 -21.97 -11.52 2.40
N HIS A 82 -20.78 -12.09 2.67
CA HIS A 82 -20.65 -13.33 3.46
C HIS A 82 -20.99 -13.13 4.94
N SER A 83 -20.73 -11.95 5.52
CA SER A 83 -21.15 -11.65 6.91
C SER A 83 -22.65 -11.41 7.06
N SER A 84 -23.37 -11.08 5.97
CA SER A 84 -24.83 -10.94 5.98
C SER A 84 -25.56 -12.28 5.80
N TYR A 85 -24.89 -13.31 5.28
CA TYR A 85 -25.39 -14.68 5.25
C TYR A 85 -24.92 -15.41 6.52
N ASN A 86 -25.59 -15.17 7.64
CA ASN A 86 -25.39 -15.95 8.85
C ASN A 86 -26.33 -17.17 8.83
N PRO A 87 -25.86 -18.39 8.50
CA PRO A 87 -26.73 -19.57 8.45
C PRO A 87 -27.28 -20.01 9.82
N THR A 88 -26.83 -19.43 10.93
CA THR A 88 -27.30 -19.79 12.29
C THR A 88 -28.67 -19.20 12.66
N SER A 89 -29.31 -18.43 11.77
CA SER A 89 -30.67 -17.90 12.01
C SER A 89 -31.80 -18.87 11.64
N TYR A 90 -31.52 -20.01 11.00
CA TYR A 90 -32.51 -21.05 10.67
C TYR A 90 -32.54 -22.24 11.65
N GLU A 91 -31.64 -22.26 12.65
CA GLU A 91 -31.56 -23.32 13.68
C GLU A 91 -32.06 -22.85 15.07
N ARG A 92 -33.09 -21.99 15.12
CA ARG A 92 -33.83 -21.69 16.37
C ARG A 92 -35.33 -21.86 16.19
#